data_AF-A0A4Q3WW33-F1
#
_entry.id   AF-A0A4Q3WW33-F1
#
_cell.length_a   1.000
_cell.length_b   1.000
_cell.length_c   1.000
_cell.angle_alpha   90.00
_cell.angle_beta   90.00
_cell.angle_gamma   90.00
#
_symmetry.space_group_name_H-M   'P 1'
#
loop_
_entity.id
_entity.type
_entity.pdbx_description
1 polymer ?
#
loop_
_entity_poly.entity_id
_entity_poly.type
_entity_poly.pdbx_seq_one_letter_code
_entity_poly.pdbx_strand_id
1 'polypeptide(L)'
;MKNIARLITAALFIGLTGSALADATVKAGPRKGRILVVEPHQAEFFIEKDRTISIAFYDAAMKAQPVGVQVVTANAEAPSGKTKLEFEKKGDHLVSKTPLPEGEHYTIVLQVKAAADAKSKNFRIPLDLSVCKECSNPEYACTCDE
;
A
#
# COMPACT_ATOMS: atom_id res chain seq x y z
N MET A 1 -73.10 -13.50 7.34
CA MET A 1 -72.73 -12.94 8.66
C MET A 1 -71.23 -12.69 8.66
N LYS A 2 -70.84 -11.52 9.13
CA LYS A 2 -69.62 -10.79 8.79
C LYS A 2 -68.77 -10.72 10.05
N ASN A 3 -67.67 -11.47 10.13
CA ASN A 3 -66.73 -11.36 11.24
C ASN A 3 -65.37 -10.91 10.69
N ILE A 4 -65.19 -9.59 10.74
CA ILE A 4 -63.93 -8.86 10.60
C ILE A 4 -63.27 -8.85 11.99
N ALA A 5 -61.94 -9.02 12.04
CA ALA A 5 -60.95 -8.28 12.86
C ALA A 5 -59.82 -9.21 13.34
N ARG A 6 -58.55 -8.81 13.50
CA ARG A 6 -57.75 -7.62 13.18
C ARG A 6 -56.27 -8.03 13.42
N LEU A 7 -55.37 -7.37 12.70
CA LEU A 7 -53.90 -7.42 12.86
C LEU A 7 -53.43 -7.13 14.30
N ILE A 8 -52.21 -7.59 14.65
CA ILE A 8 -51.07 -6.75 15.10
C ILE A 8 -49.79 -7.63 15.11
N THR A 9 -48.87 -7.31 14.20
CA THR A 9 -47.50 -7.78 14.16
C THR A 9 -46.66 -6.85 15.05
N ALA A 10 -45.92 -7.38 16.03
CA ALA A 10 -44.99 -6.59 16.83
C ALA A 10 -43.58 -7.20 16.72
N ALA A 11 -42.79 -6.71 15.76
CA ALA A 11 -41.37 -6.98 15.67
C ALA A 11 -40.61 -5.85 16.38
N LEU A 12 -40.04 -6.14 17.55
CA LEU A 12 -39.23 -5.22 18.33
C LEU A 12 -37.77 -5.35 17.87
N PHE A 13 -37.33 -4.49 16.96
CA PHE A 13 -35.91 -4.37 16.60
C PHE A 13 -35.19 -3.47 17.61
N ILE A 14 -34.32 -4.07 18.41
CA ILE A 14 -33.38 -3.36 19.28
C ILE A 14 -32.23 -2.87 18.40
N GLY A 15 -32.22 -1.58 18.06
CA GLY A 15 -31.09 -0.93 17.40
C GLY A 15 -30.03 -0.51 18.40
N LEU A 16 -29.01 -1.34 18.62
CA LEU A 16 -27.74 -0.87 19.18
C LEU A 16 -27.06 0.02 18.12
N THR A 17 -27.08 1.33 18.30
CA THR A 17 -26.21 2.25 17.55
C THR A 17 -24.81 2.14 18.14
N GLY A 18 -24.04 1.14 17.70
CA GLY A 18 -22.60 1.10 17.93
C GLY A 18 -21.93 2.24 17.18
N SER A 19 -21.23 3.10 17.92
CA SER A 19 -20.38 4.15 17.36
C SER A 19 -19.27 3.50 16.52
N ALA A 20 -19.37 3.58 15.20
CA ALA A 20 -18.25 3.31 14.32
C ALA A 20 -17.33 4.53 14.31
N LEU A 21 -16.46 4.64 15.32
CA LEU A 21 -15.19 5.32 15.10
C LEU A 21 -14.44 4.45 14.12
N ALA A 22 -14.41 4.87 12.85
CA ALA A 22 -13.50 4.31 11.88
C ALA A 22 -12.09 4.62 12.37
N ASP A 23 -11.53 3.70 13.15
CA ASP A 23 -10.11 3.58 13.38
C ASP A 23 -9.48 3.53 11.99
N ALA A 24 -8.90 4.65 11.56
CA ALA A 24 -8.19 4.74 10.29
C ALA A 24 -6.85 4.02 10.46
N THR A 25 -6.88 2.73 10.83
CA THR A 25 -5.70 1.89 10.87
C THR A 25 -5.11 1.89 9.47
N VAL A 26 -3.90 2.43 9.33
CA VAL A 26 -3.15 2.36 8.07
C VAL A 26 -3.00 0.89 7.71
N LYS A 27 -3.73 0.47 6.68
CA LYS A 27 -3.81 -0.93 6.32
C LYS A 27 -2.51 -1.32 5.60
N ALA A 28 -1.80 -2.29 6.17
CA ALA A 28 -0.67 -2.92 5.49
C ALA A 28 -1.13 -3.48 4.14
N GLY A 29 -0.23 -3.48 3.15
CA GLY A 29 -0.55 -4.05 1.86
C GLY A 29 -0.72 -5.57 1.92
N PRO A 30 -1.40 -6.19 0.94
CA PRO A 30 -1.60 -7.64 0.91
C PRO A 30 -0.31 -8.46 0.95
N ARG A 31 0.82 -7.86 0.54
CA ARG A 31 2.15 -8.47 0.54
C ARG A 31 2.98 -8.03 1.74
N LYS A 32 2.38 -7.35 2.73
CA LYS A 32 3.05 -6.72 3.89
C LYS A 32 4.08 -5.66 3.49
N GLY A 33 3.91 -5.07 2.32
CA GLY A 33 4.65 -3.90 1.87
C GLY A 33 4.03 -2.60 2.37
N ARG A 34 4.73 -1.50 2.10
CA ARG A 34 4.31 -0.14 2.44
C ARG A 34 3.27 0.32 1.41
N ILE A 35 2.07 0.70 1.86
CA ILE A 35 1.07 1.30 0.98
C ILE A 35 1.42 2.77 0.71
N LEU A 36 1.38 3.11 -0.57
CA LEU A 36 1.64 4.43 -1.12
C LEU A 36 0.35 4.90 -1.78
N VAL A 37 -0.21 5.99 -1.26
CA VAL A 37 -1.42 6.58 -1.83
C VAL A 37 -1.04 7.35 -3.08
N VAL A 38 -1.41 6.86 -4.28
CA VAL A 38 -1.08 7.46 -5.58
C VAL A 38 -2.38 7.68 -6.35
N GLU A 39 -3.10 8.76 -6.02
CA GLU A 39 -4.43 9.03 -6.56
C GLU A 39 -4.47 8.94 -8.11
N PRO A 40 -5.49 8.26 -8.68
CA PRO A 40 -6.65 7.63 -8.02
C PRO A 40 -6.41 6.19 -7.50
N HIS A 41 -5.18 5.69 -7.57
CA HIS A 41 -4.80 4.32 -7.24
C HIS A 41 -4.06 4.22 -5.91
N GLN A 42 -3.79 2.99 -5.49
CA GLN A 42 -2.85 2.68 -4.42
C GLN A 42 -1.71 1.85 -5.03
N ALA A 43 -0.50 2.05 -4.52
CA ALA A 43 0.64 1.23 -4.86
C ALA A 43 1.22 0.61 -3.60
N GLU A 44 1.69 -0.63 -3.66
CA GLU A 44 2.43 -1.26 -2.57
C GLU A 44 3.89 -1.36 -2.95
N PHE A 45 4.73 -0.73 -2.14
CA PHE A 45 6.17 -0.87 -2.20
C PHE A 45 6.61 -2.08 -1.39
N PHE A 46 7.33 -2.99 -2.03
CA PHE A 46 7.82 -4.21 -1.40
C PHE A 46 9.28 -4.47 -1.78
N ILE A 47 10.09 -4.90 -0.81
CA ILE A 47 11.47 -5.32 -1.04
C ILE A 47 11.48 -6.85 -1.11
N GLU A 48 11.86 -7.36 -2.27
CA GLU A 48 11.95 -8.80 -2.52
C GLU A 48 13.16 -9.42 -1.80
N LYS A 49 13.19 -10.76 -1.72
CA LYS A 49 14.29 -11.51 -1.09
C LYS A 49 15.64 -11.27 -1.76
N ASP A 50 15.66 -10.99 -3.06
CA ASP A 50 16.86 -10.64 -3.82
C ASP A 50 17.24 -9.15 -3.74
N ARG A 51 16.56 -8.39 -2.86
CA ARG A 51 16.70 -6.95 -2.65
C ARG A 51 16.30 -6.09 -3.84
N THR A 52 15.63 -6.66 -4.84
CA THR A 52 14.89 -5.85 -5.82
C THR A 52 13.66 -5.24 -5.19
N ILE A 53 13.19 -4.12 -5.75
CA ILE A 53 11.95 -3.47 -5.34
C ILE A 53 10.87 -3.89 -6.31
N SER A 54 9.73 -4.35 -5.81
CA SER A 54 8.54 -4.55 -6.61
C SER A 54 7.42 -3.62 -6.18
N ILE A 55 6.70 -3.11 -7.18
CA ILE A 55 5.52 -2.26 -7.01
C ILE A 55 4.32 -3.00 -7.57
N ALA A 56 3.34 -3.25 -6.70
CA ALA A 56 2.02 -3.72 -7.09
C ALA A 56 1.03 -2.56 -7.05
N PHE A 57 0.06 -2.54 -7.95
CA PHE A 57 -0.99 -1.51 -7.98
C PHE A 57 -2.32 -2.08 -7.55
N TYR A 58 -3.12 -1.27 -6.87
CA TYR A 58 -4.43 -1.64 -6.37
C TYR A 58 -5.47 -0.55 -6.64
N ASP A 59 -6.73 -0.95 -6.73
CA ASP A 59 -7.85 -0.01 -6.70
C ASP A 59 -8.13 0.49 -5.27
N ALA A 60 -9.14 1.35 -5.13
CA ALA A 60 -9.57 1.86 -3.82
C ALA A 60 -10.07 0.75 -2.87
N ALA A 61 -10.46 -0.41 -3.40
CA ALA A 61 -10.92 -1.58 -2.64
C ALA A 61 -9.78 -2.57 -2.33
N MET A 62 -8.51 -2.21 -2.57
CA MET A 62 -7.32 -3.06 -2.40
C MET A 62 -7.30 -4.31 -3.30
N LYS A 63 -7.97 -4.26 -4.46
CA LYS A 63 -7.89 -5.32 -5.47
C LYS A 63 -6.77 -5.04 -6.45
N ALA A 64 -5.94 -6.06 -6.70
CA ALA A 64 -4.79 -5.96 -7.59
C ALA A 64 -5.20 -5.48 -8.99
N GLN A 65 -4.38 -4.59 -9.54
CA GLN A 65 -4.52 -4.04 -10.88
C GLN A 65 -3.26 -4.36 -11.70
N PRO A 66 -3.39 -4.65 -13.00
CA PRO A 66 -2.24 -4.83 -13.86
C PRO A 66 -1.44 -3.52 -13.98
N VAL A 67 -0.13 -3.64 -14.23
CA VAL A 67 0.68 -2.48 -14.61
C VAL A 67 0.16 -1.88 -15.91
N GLY A 68 -0.29 -0.63 -15.84
CA GLY A 68 -0.73 0.19 -16.97
C GLY A 68 0.36 1.13 -17.45
N VAL A 69 0.05 2.43 -17.48
CA VAL A 69 0.94 3.50 -17.99
C VAL A 69 1.78 4.17 -16.89
N GLN A 70 1.68 3.69 -15.65
CA GLN A 70 2.40 4.26 -14.52
C GLN A 70 3.91 4.14 -14.73
N VAL A 71 4.63 5.18 -14.32
CA VAL A 71 6.10 5.21 -14.39
C VAL A 71 6.64 5.31 -12.98
N VAL A 72 7.56 4.41 -12.63
CA VAL A 72 8.22 4.38 -11.33
C VAL A 72 9.73 4.47 -11.52
N THR A 73 10.36 5.32 -10.71
CA THR A 73 11.82 5.36 -10.53
C THR A 73 12.13 5.49 -9.05
N ALA A 74 13.27 4.97 -8.61
CA ALA A 74 13.73 5.17 -7.24
C ALA A 74 15.16 5.73 -7.22
N ASN A 75 15.50 6.41 -6.14
CA ASN A 75 16.88 6.70 -5.80
C ASN A 75 17.17 6.17 -4.41
N ALA A 76 18.13 5.25 -4.31
CA ALA A 76 18.68 4.80 -3.03
C ALA A 76 19.80 5.73 -2.61
N GLU A 77 19.62 6.45 -1.50
CA GLU A 77 20.57 7.42 -0.95
C GLU A 77 21.52 6.72 0.05
N ALA A 78 22.19 5.65 -0.39
CA ALA A 78 23.09 4.86 0.45
C ALA A 78 24.36 5.66 0.86
N PRO A 79 25.03 5.30 1.97
CA PRO A 79 26.28 5.96 2.38
C PRO A 79 27.38 5.90 1.32
N SER A 80 27.38 4.86 0.48
CA SER A 80 28.32 4.70 -0.65
C SER A 80 28.03 5.64 -1.83
N GLY A 81 26.88 6.31 -1.83
CA GLY A 81 26.43 7.21 -2.88
C GLY A 81 25.00 6.94 -3.35
N LYS A 82 24.49 7.89 -4.14
CA LYS A 82 23.14 7.83 -4.68
C LYS A 82 23.09 6.91 -5.91
N THR A 83 22.23 5.89 -5.84
CA THR A 83 22.00 4.96 -6.96
C THR A 83 20.58 5.12 -7.49
N LYS A 84 20.44 5.40 -8.79
CA LYS A 84 19.14 5.43 -9.47
C LYS A 84 18.74 4.00 -9.85
N LEU A 85 17.50 3.63 -9.53
CA LEU A 85 16.88 2.36 -9.91
C LEU A 85 15.79 2.62 -10.94
N GLU A 86 15.90 1.89 -12.05
CA GLU A 86 14.86 1.82 -13.08
C GLU A 86 14.02 0.57 -12.90
N PHE A 87 12.77 0.64 -13.32
CA PHE A 87 11.81 -0.45 -13.19
C PHE A 87 11.41 -0.98 -14.57
N GLU A 88 11.07 -2.26 -14.60
CA GLU A 88 10.51 -2.94 -15.76
C GLU A 88 9.29 -3.75 -15.35
N LYS A 89 8.36 -3.95 -16.30
CA LYS A 89 7.18 -4.76 -16.05
C LYS A 89 7.57 -6.25 -16.00
N LYS A 90 7.25 -6.91 -14.88
CA LYS A 90 7.34 -8.36 -14.72
C LYS A 90 6.00 -8.88 -14.22
N GLY A 91 5.23 -9.49 -15.13
CA GLY A 91 3.84 -9.87 -14.86
C GLY A 91 2.99 -8.64 -14.53
N ASP A 92 2.34 -8.68 -13.38
CA ASP A 92 1.48 -7.60 -12.88
C ASP A 92 2.19 -6.60 -11.95
N HIS A 93 3.52 -6.67 -11.85
CA HIS A 93 4.32 -5.76 -11.03
C HIS A 93 5.33 -4.97 -11.87
N LEU A 94 5.71 -3.79 -11.36
CA LEU A 94 6.94 -3.12 -11.78
C LEU A 94 8.06 -3.56 -10.84
N VAL A 95 9.14 -4.11 -11.38
CA VAL A 95 10.29 -4.61 -10.59
C VAL A 95 11.54 -3.84 -10.97
N SER A 96 12.36 -3.48 -9.98
CA SER A 96 13.63 -2.81 -10.25
C SER A 96 14.56 -3.72 -11.04
N LYS A 97 15.24 -3.17 -12.06
CA LYS A 97 16.17 -3.92 -12.92
C LYS A 97 17.41 -4.39 -12.16
N THR A 98 17.78 -3.67 -11.11
CA THR A 98 18.92 -3.96 -10.24
C THR A 98 18.47 -4.03 -8.78
N PRO A 99 19.15 -4.81 -7.93
CA PRO A 99 18.89 -4.80 -6.50
C PRO A 99 19.29 -3.46 -5.86
N LEU A 100 18.78 -3.23 -4.65
CA LEU A 100 19.20 -2.14 -3.79
C LEU A 100 20.71 -2.23 -3.46
N PRO A 101 21.43 -1.10 -3.34
CA PRO A 101 22.80 -1.09 -2.83
C PRO A 101 22.91 -1.77 -1.46
N GLU A 102 24.01 -2.44 -1.17
CA GLU A 102 24.26 -3.06 0.14
C GLU A 102 24.16 -2.05 1.30
N GLY A 103 23.87 -2.57 2.48
CA GLY A 103 23.64 -1.78 3.69
C GLY A 103 22.16 -1.53 4.00
N GLU A 104 21.93 -0.82 5.10
CA GLU A 104 20.63 -0.48 5.67
C GLU A 104 20.64 0.96 6.20
N HIS A 105 19.51 1.43 6.74
CA HIS A 105 19.34 2.73 7.39
C HIS A 105 19.58 3.93 6.45
N TYR A 106 19.33 3.75 5.15
CA TYR A 106 19.34 4.82 4.17
C TYR A 106 17.95 5.08 3.60
N THR A 107 17.75 6.24 2.97
CA THR A 107 16.45 6.60 2.40
C THR A 107 16.33 6.12 0.95
N ILE A 108 15.20 5.50 0.63
CA ILE A 108 14.76 5.24 -0.74
C ILE A 108 13.76 6.33 -1.12
N VAL A 109 14.13 7.17 -2.08
CA VAL A 109 13.23 8.18 -2.65
C VAL A 109 12.55 7.58 -3.87
N LEU A 110 11.34 7.07 -3.68
CA LEU A 110 10.50 6.54 -4.75
C LEU A 110 9.72 7.67 -5.40
N GLN A 111 9.73 7.72 -6.72
CA GLN A 111 8.94 8.66 -7.50
C GLN A 111 7.96 7.87 -8.35
N VAL A 112 6.67 8.14 -8.17
CA VAL A 112 5.60 7.48 -8.91
C VAL A 112 4.87 8.52 -9.73
N LYS A 113 4.68 8.24 -11.01
CA LYS A 113 3.82 9.02 -11.90
C LYS A 113 2.66 8.15 -12.37
N ALA A 114 1.45 8.71 -12.39
CA ALA A 114 0.28 8.02 -12.93
C ALA A 114 0.40 7.74 -14.44
N ALA A 115 1.13 8.59 -15.17
CA ALA A 115 1.50 8.45 -16.58
C ALA A 115 2.83 9.19 -16.86
N ALA A 116 3.45 9.01 -18.04
CA ALA A 116 4.77 9.56 -18.33
C ALA A 116 4.88 11.10 -18.21
N ASP A 117 3.82 11.80 -18.61
CA ASP A 117 3.65 13.25 -18.59
C ASP A 117 3.04 13.79 -17.27
N ALA A 118 2.58 12.89 -16.39
CA ALA A 118 2.00 13.27 -15.12
C ALA A 118 3.07 13.80 -14.14
N LYS A 119 2.62 14.62 -13.18
CA LYS A 119 3.44 15.05 -12.04
C LYS A 119 3.86 13.84 -11.21
N SER A 120 5.12 13.83 -10.79
CA SER A 120 5.64 12.80 -9.90
C SER A 120 5.21 13.05 -8.46
N LYS A 121 4.69 12.02 -7.80
CA LYS A 121 4.57 11.97 -6.34
C LYS A 121 5.81 11.29 -5.77
N ASN A 122 6.45 11.93 -4.79
CA ASN A 122 7.67 11.42 -4.16
C ASN A 122 7.33 10.83 -2.79
N PHE A 123 7.87 9.66 -2.50
CA PHE A 123 7.80 8.98 -1.22
C PHE A 123 9.22 8.75 -0.71
N ARG A 124 9.49 9.16 0.53
CA ARG A 124 10.78 8.90 1.19
C ARG A 124 10.55 7.74 2.15
N ILE A 125 11.13 6.59 1.84
CA ILE A 125 10.96 5.34 2.59
C ILE A 125 12.30 5.04 3.26
N PRO A 126 12.39 5.12 4.60
CA PRO A 126 13.57 4.64 5.31
C PRO A 126 13.74 3.14 5.09
N LEU A 127 14.92 2.71 4.67
CA LEU A 127 15.24 1.30 4.57
C LEU A 127 15.60 0.77 5.96
N ASP A 128 14.66 0.06 6.55
CA ASP A 128 14.88 -0.79 7.72
C ASP A 128 14.17 -2.13 7.47
N LEU A 129 14.97 -3.19 7.41
CA LEU A 129 14.51 -4.55 7.14
C LEU A 129 14.22 -5.33 8.43
N SER A 130 14.45 -4.73 9.60
CA SER A 130 14.06 -5.28 10.89
C SER A 130 12.56 -5.51 10.93
N VAL A 131 12.12 -6.49 11.71
CA VAL A 131 10.69 -6.81 11.86
C VAL A 131 10.13 -6.02 13.03
N CYS A 132 9.10 -5.22 12.78
CA CYS A 132 8.33 -4.55 13.81
C CYS A 132 7.63 -5.59 14.69
N LYS A 133 7.83 -5.52 16.01
CA LYS A 133 7.30 -6.51 16.96
C LYS A 133 5.78 -6.45 17.12
N GLU A 134 5.17 -5.32 16.79
CA GLU A 134 3.74 -5.09 16.96
C GLU A 134 2.96 -5.52 15.71
N CYS A 135 3.29 -4.97 14.53
CA CYS A 135 2.58 -5.29 13.28
C CYS A 135 3.18 -6.47 12.51
N SER A 136 4.36 -6.98 12.90
CA SER A 136 5.07 -8.08 12.23
C SER A 136 5.41 -7.85 10.75
N ASN A 137 5.41 -6.58 10.32
CA ASN A 137 5.92 -6.16 9.01
C ASN A 137 7.38 -5.72 9.16
N PRO A 138 8.16 -5.67 8.05
CA PRO A 138 9.40 -4.93 8.05
C PRO A 138 9.19 -3.47 8.46
N GLU A 139 10.14 -2.86 9.16
CA GLU A 139 10.04 -1.48 9.65
C GLU A 139 9.81 -0.47 8.53
N TYR A 140 10.38 -0.68 7.32
CA TYR A 140 10.07 0.15 6.15
C TYR A 140 8.57 0.16 5.76
N ALA A 141 7.83 -0.85 6.19
CA ALA A 141 6.40 -1.07 5.96
C ALA A 141 5.59 -1.10 7.26
N CYS A 142 6.14 -0.53 8.34
CA CYS A 142 5.45 -0.41 9.62
C CYS A 142 4.18 0.44 9.48
N THR A 143 3.14 0.05 10.23
CA THR A 143 1.82 0.71 10.28
C THR A 143 1.42 1.10 11.71
N CYS A 144 2.33 1.00 12.69
CA CYS A 144 2.02 1.27 14.10
C CYS A 144 2.00 2.77 14.43
N ASP A 145 2.83 3.55 13.75
CA ASP A 145 3.08 4.98 14.05
C ASP A 145 2.47 5.94 13.02
N GLU A 146 1.57 5.46 12.14
CA GLU A 146 0.94 6.25 11.07
C GLU A 146 -0.53 6.59 11.37
#